data_AF-A0A520BDK3-F1
#
_entry.id   AF-A0A520BDK3-F1
#
_cell.length_a   1.000
_cell.length_b   1.000
_cell.length_c   1.000
_cell.angle_alpha   90.00
_cell.angle_beta   90.00
_cell.angle_gamma   90.00
#
_symmetry.space_group_name_H-M   'P 1'
#
loop_
_entity.id
_entity.type
_entity.pdbx_description
1 polymer ?
#
loop_
_entity_poly.entity_id
_entity_poly.type
_entity_poly.pdbx_seq_one_letter_code
_entity_poly.pdbx_strand_id
1 'polypeptide(L)'
;RETFDNVQAVLRYNKTGMIGNYGATCGNAHDGYLFKIKGTKGSVSLLTNTGVFYPEAETAKELGIVDGVTGATKIVVNTDGGIPILDKPTKDGTTYALDEFHNSILTGKMPVSNINTGTQASICVAMINEAAYTGNKQLWKQEYF
;
A
#
# COMPACT_ATOMS: atom_id res chain seq x y z
N ARG A 1 29.56 6.47 -0.94
CA ARG A 1 28.59 5.88 -1.88
C ARG A 1 27.46 6.88 -2.00
N GLU A 2 27.16 7.39 -3.19
CA GLU A 2 26.13 8.43 -3.41
C GLU A 2 24.72 7.85 -3.57
N THR A 3 24.61 6.53 -3.71
CA THR A 3 23.34 5.81 -3.88
C THR A 3 23.29 4.58 -2.96
N PHE A 4 22.10 4.31 -2.43
CA PHE A 4 21.82 3.14 -1.60
C PHE A 4 21.10 2.09 -2.46
N ASP A 5 21.72 0.92 -2.64
CA ASP A 5 21.11 -0.20 -3.40
C ASP A 5 19.93 -0.82 -2.65
N ASN A 6 19.98 -0.76 -1.30
CA ASN A 6 18.96 -1.27 -0.41
C ASN A 6 18.68 -0.20 0.65
N VAL A 7 17.41 0.14 0.85
CA VAL A 7 16.98 1.10 1.86
C VAL A 7 15.74 0.58 2.56
N GLN A 8 15.68 0.79 3.86
CA GLN A 8 14.47 0.60 4.66
C GLN A 8 14.16 1.90 5.40
N ALA A 9 12.94 2.39 5.24
CA ALA A 9 12.44 3.60 5.86
C ALA A 9 11.21 3.30 6.72
N VAL A 10 11.18 3.85 7.93
CA VAL A 10 10.03 3.76 8.84
C VAL A 10 9.44 5.15 9.03
N LEU A 11 8.20 5.33 8.60
CA LEU A 11 7.45 6.59 8.76
C LEU A 11 6.40 6.41 9.85
N ARG A 12 6.32 7.37 10.77
CA ARG A 12 5.32 7.39 11.85
C ARG A 12 4.28 8.47 11.57
N TYR A 13 3.04 8.05 11.45
CA TYR A 13 1.90 8.93 11.20
C TYR A 13 1.18 9.18 12.53
N ASN A 14 1.69 10.13 13.32
CA ASN A 14 1.22 10.35 14.70
C ASN A 14 -0.29 10.65 14.79
N LYS A 15 -0.86 11.38 13.83
CA LYS A 15 -2.29 11.73 13.83
C LYS A 15 -3.20 10.50 13.70
N THR A 16 -2.77 9.49 12.94
CA THR A 16 -3.56 8.27 12.69
C THR A 16 -3.07 7.08 13.50
N GLY A 17 -1.97 7.22 14.25
CA GLY A 17 -1.34 6.12 14.98
C GLY A 17 -0.72 5.04 14.08
N MET A 18 -0.53 5.32 12.78
CA MET A 18 -0.03 4.34 11.81
C MET A 18 1.50 4.35 11.73
N ILE A 19 2.06 3.20 11.38
CA ILE A 19 3.48 3.03 11.06
C ILE A 19 3.56 2.47 9.65
N GLY A 20 4.24 3.20 8.75
CA GLY A 20 4.59 2.72 7.43
C GLY A 20 6.02 2.19 7.41
N ASN A 21 6.22 0.99 6.87
CA ASN A 21 7.54 0.43 6.62
C ASN A 21 7.71 0.26 5.10
N TYR A 22 8.70 0.95 4.56
CA TYR A 22 8.97 1.01 3.13
C TYR A 22 10.38 0.46 2.88
N GLY A 23 10.45 -0.59 2.06
CA GLY A 23 11.71 -1.19 1.65
C GLY A 23 11.88 -1.09 0.14
N ALA A 24 13.09 -0.76 -0.31
CA ALA A 24 13.49 -0.92 -1.69
C ALA A 24 14.80 -1.71 -1.74
N THR A 25 14.88 -2.67 -2.65
CA THR A 25 16.05 -3.55 -2.83
C THR A 25 16.29 -3.71 -4.31
N CYS A 26 17.36 -3.11 -4.82
CA CYS A 26 17.71 -3.16 -6.23
C CYS A 26 18.42 -4.45 -6.64
N GLY A 27 18.85 -5.26 -5.66
CA GLY A 27 19.58 -6.52 -5.90
C GLY A 27 18.71 -7.76 -6.08
N ASN A 28 17.39 -7.67 -5.89
CA ASN A 28 16.47 -8.80 -6.03
C ASN A 28 15.11 -8.32 -6.54
N ALA A 29 14.65 -8.90 -7.66
CA ALA A 29 13.39 -8.57 -8.31
C ALA A 29 12.25 -9.57 -8.03
N HIS A 30 12.51 -10.64 -7.26
CA HIS A 30 11.48 -11.58 -6.86
C HIS A 30 10.35 -10.86 -6.10
N ASP A 31 9.10 -11.19 -6.41
CA ASP A 31 7.86 -10.53 -5.97
C ASP A 31 7.61 -9.09 -6.50
N GLY A 32 8.66 -8.36 -6.89
CA GLY A 32 8.58 -7.03 -7.47
C GLY A 32 8.03 -5.98 -6.50
N TYR A 33 6.71 -5.92 -6.35
CA TYR A 33 6.01 -5.00 -5.47
C TYR A 33 5.12 -5.76 -4.48
N LEU A 34 5.37 -5.54 -3.19
CA LEU A 34 4.58 -6.09 -2.09
C LEU A 34 4.02 -4.93 -1.26
N PHE A 35 2.69 -4.88 -1.15
CA PHE A 35 2.01 -3.92 -0.31
C PHE A 35 1.11 -4.65 0.68
N LYS A 36 1.20 -4.27 1.96
CA LYS A 36 0.41 -4.89 3.02
C LYS A 36 -0.10 -3.84 3.99
N ILE A 37 -1.40 -3.87 4.23
CA ILE A 37 -2.04 -3.09 5.29
C ILE A 37 -2.43 -4.08 6.37
N LYS A 38 -2.06 -3.81 7.63
CA LYS A 38 -2.47 -4.60 8.79
C LYS A 38 -3.29 -3.73 9.73
N GLY A 39 -4.38 -4.28 10.22
CA GLY A 39 -5.24 -3.64 11.20
C GLY A 39 -5.87 -4.65 12.15
N THR A 40 -6.69 -4.17 13.07
CA THR A 40 -7.33 -5.00 14.10
C THR A 40 -8.33 -6.01 13.57
N LYS A 41 -8.87 -5.80 12.35
CA LYS A 41 -9.83 -6.71 11.70
C LYS A 41 -9.19 -7.69 10.72
N GLY A 42 -7.89 -7.53 10.44
CA GLY A 42 -7.18 -8.38 9.49
C GLY A 42 -6.12 -7.64 8.71
N SER A 43 -5.63 -8.32 7.68
CA SER A 43 -4.58 -7.82 6.80
C SER A 43 -5.02 -7.85 5.34
N VAL A 44 -4.78 -6.77 4.60
CA VAL A 44 -4.90 -6.74 3.14
C VAL A 44 -3.50 -6.89 2.57
N SER A 45 -3.31 -7.87 1.67
CA SER A 45 -2.08 -8.05 0.91
C SER A 45 -2.37 -7.78 -0.56
N LEU A 46 -1.67 -6.81 -1.13
CA LEU A 46 -1.72 -6.49 -2.55
C LEU A 46 -0.36 -6.84 -3.17
N LEU A 47 -0.41 -7.67 -4.22
CA LEU A 47 0.69 -7.86 -5.16
C LEU A 47 0.43 -7.00 -6.40
N THR A 48 1.28 -7.12 -7.41
CA THR A 48 1.20 -6.35 -8.66
C THR A 48 -0.15 -6.44 -9.37
N ASN A 49 -0.84 -7.58 -9.29
CA ASN A 49 -2.11 -7.81 -9.97
C ASN A 49 -3.17 -8.57 -9.15
N THR A 50 -2.89 -8.91 -7.90
CA THR A 50 -3.83 -9.63 -7.03
C THR A 50 -3.98 -8.92 -5.69
N GLY A 51 -5.15 -9.08 -5.07
CA GLY A 51 -5.45 -8.55 -3.76
C GLY A 51 -6.18 -9.59 -2.93
N VAL A 52 -5.69 -9.82 -1.72
CA VAL A 52 -6.25 -10.81 -0.79
C VAL A 52 -6.41 -10.18 0.59
N PHE A 53 -7.60 -10.35 1.17
CA PHE A 53 -7.90 -9.97 2.54
C PHE A 53 -7.87 -11.20 3.45
N TYR A 54 -7.10 -11.11 4.53
CA TYR A 54 -6.96 -12.13 5.56
C TYR A 54 -7.62 -11.61 6.84
N PRO A 55 -8.85 -12.02 7.15
CA PRO A 55 -9.55 -11.56 8.35
C PRO A 55 -8.93 -12.13 9.63
N GLU A 56 -8.99 -11.38 10.72
CA GLU A 56 -8.78 -11.94 12.07
C GLU A 56 -9.95 -12.88 12.44
N ALA A 57 -9.74 -13.76 13.42
CA ALA A 57 -10.71 -14.81 13.77
C ALA A 57 -12.12 -14.28 14.07
N GLU A 58 -12.25 -13.15 14.76
CA GLU A 58 -13.55 -12.53 15.06
C GLU A 58 -14.21 -11.99 13.79
N THR A 59 -13.44 -11.36 12.90
CA THR A 59 -13.93 -10.87 11.62
C THR A 59 -14.32 -12.02 10.69
N ALA A 60 -13.59 -13.14 10.72
CA ALA A 60 -13.96 -14.34 9.97
C ALA A 60 -15.31 -14.93 10.46
N LYS A 61 -15.57 -14.88 11.77
CA LYS A 61 -16.87 -15.26 12.36
C LYS A 61 -18.00 -14.36 11.88
N GLU A 62 -17.80 -13.03 11.92
CA GLU A 62 -18.78 -12.05 11.43
C GLU A 62 -19.09 -12.25 9.93
N LEU A 63 -18.07 -12.60 9.14
CA LEU A 63 -18.21 -12.88 7.71
C LEU A 63 -18.80 -14.28 7.42
N GLY A 64 -19.05 -15.09 8.45
CA GLY A 64 -19.61 -16.44 8.30
C GLY A 64 -18.64 -17.46 7.67
N ILE A 65 -17.32 -17.25 7.83
CA ILE A 65 -16.27 -18.06 7.20
C ILE A 65 -15.88 -19.30 8.05
N VAL A 66 -16.59 -19.56 9.15
CA VAL A 66 -16.22 -20.64 10.08
C VAL A 66 -16.66 -22.01 9.54
N ASP A 67 -15.63 -22.81 9.23
CA ASP A 67 -15.53 -24.27 9.20
C ASP A 67 -16.82 -25.07 8.87
N GLY A 68 -17.02 -25.28 7.57
CA GLY A 68 -16.87 -26.66 7.10
C GLY A 68 -18.07 -27.61 7.13
N VAL A 69 -19.26 -27.31 7.66
CA VAL A 69 -20.45 -28.17 7.39
C VAL A 69 -21.78 -27.39 7.51
N THR A 70 -22.09 -26.46 6.62
CA THR A 70 -23.49 -26.13 6.27
C THR A 70 -23.55 -25.30 4.98
N GLY A 71 -23.57 -25.98 3.84
CA GLY A 71 -24.48 -25.72 2.71
C GLY A 71 -24.48 -24.40 1.93
N ALA A 72 -24.02 -23.24 2.42
CA ALA A 72 -24.14 -21.98 1.66
C ALA A 72 -23.34 -20.81 2.26
N THR A 73 -22.02 -20.79 2.13
CA THR A 73 -21.25 -19.54 2.36
C THR A 73 -20.93 -18.89 1.02
N LYS A 74 -21.45 -17.68 0.78
CA LYS A 74 -21.34 -16.90 -0.48
C LYS A 74 -19.92 -16.40 -0.82
N ILE A 75 -18.95 -16.62 0.07
CA ILE A 75 -17.61 -16.01 -0.01
C ILE A 75 -16.62 -17.09 -0.43
N VAL A 76 -15.96 -16.87 -1.57
CA VAL A 76 -14.89 -17.74 -2.06
C VAL A 76 -13.64 -17.45 -1.23
N VAL A 77 -13.21 -18.43 -0.44
CA VAL A 77 -11.96 -18.38 0.33
C VAL A 77 -10.91 -19.17 -0.45
N ASN A 78 -9.71 -18.61 -0.62
CA ASN A 78 -8.60 -19.31 -1.24
C ASN A 78 -8.03 -20.39 -0.29
N THR A 79 -7.15 -21.24 -0.80
CA THR A 79 -6.58 -22.37 -0.06
C THR A 79 -5.83 -21.96 1.22
N ASP A 80 -5.41 -20.69 1.31
CA ASP A 80 -4.63 -20.13 2.42
C ASP A 80 -5.51 -19.34 3.41
N GLY A 81 -6.84 -19.42 3.30
CA GLY A 81 -7.78 -18.73 4.21
C GLY A 81 -8.01 -17.25 3.89
N GLY A 82 -7.50 -16.77 2.76
CA GLY A 82 -7.67 -15.41 2.27
C GLY A 82 -8.88 -15.25 1.37
N ILE A 83 -9.47 -14.06 1.36
CA ILE A 83 -10.60 -13.68 0.52
C ILE A 83 -10.07 -12.81 -0.62
N PRO A 84 -10.12 -13.24 -1.88
CA PRO A 84 -9.78 -12.37 -3.01
C PRO A 84 -10.68 -11.12 -3.00
N ILE A 85 -10.08 -9.94 -3.08
CA ILE A 85 -10.81 -8.65 -3.07
C ILE A 85 -10.87 -8.00 -4.46
N LEU A 86 -10.38 -8.70 -5.48
CA LEU A 86 -10.44 -8.28 -6.88
C LEU A 86 -11.23 -9.32 -7.67
N ASP A 87 -12.09 -8.85 -8.56
CA ASP A 87 -12.86 -9.66 -9.50
C ASP A 87 -11.98 -10.23 -10.63
N LYS A 88 -10.95 -9.47 -11.01
CA LYS A 88 -9.97 -9.82 -12.04
C LYS A 88 -8.61 -9.19 -11.75
N PRO A 89 -7.53 -9.69 -12.38
CA PRO A 89 -6.22 -9.07 -12.25
C PRO A 89 -6.25 -7.58 -12.63
N THR A 90 -5.57 -6.74 -11.86
CA THR A 90 -5.42 -5.32 -12.24
C THR A 90 -4.57 -5.17 -13.49
N LYS A 91 -4.79 -4.07 -14.21
CA LYS A 91 -3.88 -3.63 -15.27
C LYS A 91 -2.62 -3.03 -14.66
N ASP A 92 -1.65 -2.76 -15.52
CA ASP A 92 -0.48 -1.96 -15.16
C ASP A 92 -0.88 -0.57 -14.62
N GLY A 93 -0.21 -0.12 -13.57
CA GLY A 93 -0.49 1.16 -12.89
C GLY A 93 -0.40 2.37 -13.83
N THR A 94 0.50 2.35 -14.82
CA THR A 94 0.63 3.41 -15.82
C THR A 94 -0.62 3.55 -16.67
N THR A 95 -1.33 2.45 -16.94
CA THR A 95 -2.61 2.52 -17.68
C THR A 95 -3.62 3.35 -16.90
N TYR A 96 -3.80 3.06 -15.61
CA TYR A 96 -4.74 3.79 -14.77
C TYR A 96 -4.35 5.26 -14.59
N ALA A 97 -3.05 5.56 -14.45
CA ALA A 97 -2.55 6.93 -14.33
C ALA A 97 -2.82 7.76 -15.61
N LEU A 98 -2.61 7.17 -16.79
CA LEU A 98 -2.87 7.85 -18.06
C LEU A 98 -4.37 8.03 -18.32
N ASP A 99 -5.19 7.02 -18.00
CA ASP A 99 -6.65 7.11 -18.08
C ASP A 99 -7.19 8.23 -17.17
N GLU A 100 -6.70 8.31 -15.93
CA GLU A 100 -7.05 9.37 -15.00
C GLU A 100 -6.63 10.74 -15.51
N PHE A 101 -5.38 10.87 -15.98
CA PHE A 101 -4.86 12.12 -16.51
C PHE A 101 -5.70 12.64 -17.69
N HIS A 102 -6.03 11.76 -18.64
CA HIS A 102 -6.89 12.10 -19.77
C HIS A 102 -8.28 12.55 -19.30
N ASN A 103 -8.90 11.82 -18.37
CA ASN A 103 -10.22 12.19 -17.84
C ASN A 103 -10.20 13.53 -17.07
N SER A 104 -9.13 13.80 -16.32
CA SER A 104 -8.93 15.08 -15.63
C SER A 104 -8.86 16.25 -16.62
N ILE A 105 -8.21 16.08 -17.77
CA ILE A 105 -8.19 17.10 -18.83
C ILE A 105 -9.60 17.35 -19.37
N LEU A 106 -10.34 16.29 -19.70
CA LEU A 106 -11.67 16.43 -20.31
C LEU A 106 -12.72 17.03 -19.37
N THR A 107 -12.61 16.73 -18.07
CA THR A 107 -13.62 17.10 -17.08
C THR A 107 -13.24 18.32 -16.23
N GLY A 108 -11.98 18.77 -16.31
CA GLY A 108 -11.43 19.79 -15.41
C GLY A 108 -11.28 19.33 -13.96
N LYS A 109 -11.48 18.03 -13.66
CA LYS A 109 -11.33 17.48 -12.32
C LYS A 109 -9.85 17.36 -11.96
N MET A 110 -9.48 17.79 -10.75
CA MET A 110 -8.13 17.62 -10.24
C MET A 110 -7.76 16.12 -10.14
N PRO A 111 -6.61 15.69 -10.70
CA PRO A 111 -6.16 14.31 -10.57
C PRO A 111 -5.81 13.99 -9.12
N VAL A 112 -5.91 12.72 -8.74
CA VAL A 112 -5.49 12.23 -7.42
C VAL A 112 -3.99 12.45 -7.25
N SER A 113 -3.19 12.10 -8.25
CA SER A 113 -1.78 12.46 -8.29
C SER A 113 -1.60 13.89 -8.81
N ASN A 114 -1.58 14.86 -7.89
CA ASN A 114 -1.43 16.28 -8.18
C ASN A 114 -0.21 16.89 -7.48
N ILE A 115 -0.08 18.22 -7.55
CA ILE A 115 1.03 18.95 -6.95
C ILE A 115 1.17 18.71 -5.45
N ASN A 116 0.07 18.58 -4.70
CA ASN A 116 0.11 18.39 -3.26
C ASN A 116 0.63 17.00 -2.90
N THR A 117 0.08 15.95 -3.52
CA THR A 117 0.52 14.57 -3.28
C THR A 117 1.96 14.35 -3.77
N GLY A 118 2.33 14.94 -4.91
CA GLY A 118 3.69 14.89 -5.44
C GLY A 118 4.70 15.62 -4.54
N THR A 119 4.31 16.75 -3.97
CA THR A 119 5.14 17.52 -3.02
C THR A 119 5.37 16.71 -1.74
N GLN A 120 4.31 16.16 -1.15
CA GLN A 120 4.42 15.33 0.05
C GLN A 120 5.30 14.10 -0.17
N ALA A 121 5.13 13.40 -1.30
CA ALA A 121 5.97 12.26 -1.66
C ALA A 121 7.45 12.66 -1.82
N SER A 122 7.72 13.78 -2.48
CA SER A 122 9.08 14.29 -2.69
C SER A 122 9.76 14.67 -1.37
N ILE A 123 9.03 15.30 -0.44
CA ILE A 123 9.52 15.63 0.90
C ILE A 123 9.85 14.35 1.67
N CYS A 124 8.99 13.32 1.63
CA CYS A 124 9.29 12.02 2.24
C CYS A 124 10.60 11.44 1.71
N VAL A 125 10.81 11.45 0.38
CA VAL A 125 12.05 10.95 -0.23
C VAL A 125 13.27 11.75 0.24
N ALA A 126 13.18 13.08 0.24
CA ALA A 126 14.27 13.95 0.72
C ALA A 126 14.61 13.68 2.19
N MET A 127 13.60 13.53 3.05
CA MET A 127 13.78 13.20 4.47
C MET A 127 14.40 11.81 4.67
N ILE A 128 13.99 10.81 3.88
CA ILE A 128 14.56 9.46 3.95
C ILE A 128 16.04 9.50 3.56
N ASN A 129 16.38 10.22 2.50
CA ASN A 129 17.77 10.38 2.07
C ASN A 129 18.61 11.06 3.16
N GLU A 130 18.13 12.16 3.73
CA GLU A 130 18.82 12.87 4.81
C GLU A 130 19.00 11.98 6.05
N ALA A 131 17.98 11.20 6.41
CA ALA A 131 18.08 10.23 7.50
C ALA A 131 19.12 9.14 7.22
N ALA A 132 19.17 8.63 6.00
CA ALA A 132 20.14 7.61 5.59
C ALA A 132 21.58 8.15 5.59
N TYR A 133 21.80 9.40 5.19
CA TYR A 133 23.13 10.02 5.19
C TYR A 133 23.62 10.36 6.59
N THR A 134 22.75 10.91 7.44
CA THR A 134 23.15 11.41 8.76
C THR A 134 23.05 10.37 9.87
N GLY A 135 22.30 9.29 9.65
CA GLY A 135 21.92 8.33 10.69
C GLY A 135 20.89 8.88 11.70
N ASN A 136 20.38 10.10 11.48
CA ASN A 136 19.44 10.75 12.38
C ASN A 136 18.00 10.64 11.87
N LYS A 137 17.04 10.59 12.79
CA LYS A 137 15.63 10.68 12.42
C LYS A 137 15.31 12.09 11.88
N GLN A 138 14.50 12.15 10.84
CA GLN A 138 13.93 13.40 10.32
C GLN A 138 12.51 13.58 10.84
N LEU A 139 12.12 14.82 11.12
CA LEU A 139 10.78 15.18 11.61
C LEU A 139 10.05 16.02 10.57
N TRP A 140 8.76 15.74 10.39
CA TRP A 140 7.92 16.54 9.53
C TRP A 140 7.79 17.96 10.08
N LYS A 141 8.10 18.97 9.26
CA LYS A 141 8.12 20.37 9.66
C LYS A 141 6.81 21.08 9.30
N GLN A 142 6.52 22.18 9.98
CA GLN A 142 5.33 22.99 9.69
C GLN A 142 5.40 23.65 8.31
N GLU A 143 6.60 24.01 7.85
CA GLU A 143 6.84 24.59 6.52
C GLU A 143 6.50 23.66 5.34
N TYR A 144 6.17 22.39 5.61
CA TYR A 144 5.76 21.40 4.61
C TYR A 144 4.23 21.34 4.42
N PHE A 145 3.47 22.19 5.12
CA PHE A 145 2.01 22.34 4.97
C PHE A 145 1.64 23.52 4.08
#